data_AF-A0A7V9KPW5-F1
#
_entry.id   AF-A0A7V9KPW5-F1
#
_cell.length_a   1.000
_cell.length_b   1.000
_cell.length_c   1.000
_cell.angle_alpha   90.00
_cell.angle_beta   90.00
_cell.angle_gamma   90.00
#
_symmetry.space_group_name_H-M   'P 1'
#
loop_
_entity.id
_entity.type
_entity.pdbx_description
1 polymer ?
#
loop_
_entity_poly.entity_id
_entity_poly.type
_entity_poly.pdbx_seq_one_letter_code
_entity_poly.pdbx_strand_id
1 'polypeptide(L)'
;LQDAALTTLTPSSRRELYARVAAAFEELYAGSLDDHLERLAHYHAQAGDVRAAAGYLERAAAGAAELGADERAADLRRRASKLAGIETTG
;
A
#
# COMPACT_ATOMS: atom_id res chain seq x y z
N LEU A 1 6.10 14.86 17.30
CA LEU A 1 5.48 14.03 18.38
C LEU A 1 5.04 12.64 17.88
N GLN A 2 4.49 12.49 16.66
CA GLN A 2 4.12 11.16 16.12
C GLN A 2 5.32 10.23 15.88
N ASP A 3 6.43 10.78 15.40
CA ASP A 3 7.63 10.01 15.03
C ASP A 3 8.30 9.32 16.25
N ALA A 4 8.46 10.04 17.37
CA ALA A 4 9.11 9.49 18.58
C ALA A 4 8.29 8.38 19.27
N ALA A 5 6.96 8.41 19.17
CA ALA A 5 6.10 7.37 19.73
C ALA A 5 6.13 6.09 18.88
N LEU A 6 6.28 6.21 17.55
CA LEU A 6 6.40 5.08 16.63
C LEU A 6 7.70 4.30 16.82
N THR A 7 8.79 4.97 17.22
CA THR A 7 10.08 4.32 17.50
C THR A 7 10.06 3.48 18.77
N THR A 8 9.20 3.82 19.73
CA THR A 8 9.01 3.04 20.98
C THR A 8 8.03 1.87 20.84
N LEU A 9 7.28 1.80 19.75
CA LEU A 9 6.34 0.72 19.48
C LEU A 9 7.06 -0.53 18.99
N THR A 10 6.65 -1.69 19.50
CA THR A 10 7.13 -2.98 18.98
C THR A 10 6.75 -3.13 17.50
N PRO A 11 7.50 -3.91 16.70
CA PRO A 11 7.19 -4.15 15.29
C PRO A 11 5.75 -4.63 15.06
N SER A 12 5.23 -5.46 15.97
CA SER A 12 3.86 -6.00 15.91
C SER A 12 2.82 -4.92 16.17
N SER A 13 3.01 -4.09 17.21
CA SER A 13 2.09 -2.99 17.53
C SER A 13 2.08 -1.92 16.44
N ARG A 14 3.22 -1.69 15.78
CA ARG A 14 3.31 -0.79 14.63
C ARG A 14 2.52 -1.33 13.43
N ARG A 15 2.63 -2.62 13.13
CA ARG A 15 1.84 -3.28 12.07
C ARG A 15 0.34 -3.16 12.33
N GLU A 16 -0.09 -3.42 13.57
CA GLU A 16 -1.50 -3.33 13.95
C GLU A 16 -2.04 -1.89 13.81
N LEU A 17 -1.24 -0.88 14.15
CA LEU A 17 -1.60 0.52 13.93
C LEU A 17 -1.77 0.81 12.44
N TYR A 18 -0.82 0.39 11.60
CA TYR A 18 -0.94 0.57 10.15
C TYR A 18 -2.13 -0.15 9.55
N ALA A 19 -2.47 -1.35 10.05
CA ALA A 19 -3.67 -2.07 9.62
C ALA A 19 -4.96 -1.29 9.94
N ARG A 20 -5.05 -0.70 11.14
CA ARG A 20 -6.19 0.16 11.52
C ARG A 20 -6.28 1.42 10.66
N VAL A 21 -5.14 2.03 10.35
CA VAL A 21 -5.09 3.21 9.47
C VAL A 21 -5.53 2.83 8.06
N ALA A 22 -5.07 1.69 7.53
CA ALA A 22 -5.47 1.21 6.21
C ALA A 22 -6.99 1.01 6.11
N ALA A 23 -7.58 0.28 7.06
CA ALA A 23 -9.01 0.03 7.10
C ALA A 23 -9.84 1.33 7.21
N ALA A 24 -9.45 2.24 8.11
CA ALA A 24 -10.13 3.53 8.25
C ALA A 24 -10.00 4.39 6.98
N PHE A 25 -8.87 4.29 6.29
CA PHE A 25 -8.65 5.00 5.03
C PHE A 25 -9.51 4.42 3.91
N GLU A 26 -9.64 3.10 3.82
CA GLU A 26 -10.55 2.44 2.86
C GLU A 26 -12.00 2.86 3.08
N GLU A 27 -12.46 2.90 4.33
CA GLU A 27 -13.82 3.35 4.67
C GLU A 27 -14.04 4.83 4.31
N LEU A 28 -13.09 5.70 4.69
CA LEU A 28 -13.20 7.13 4.46
C LEU A 28 -13.22 7.50 2.97
N TYR A 29 -12.46 6.78 2.15
CA TYR A 29 -12.29 7.07 0.74
C TYR A 29 -12.91 6.01 -0.18
N ALA A 30 -13.88 5.23 0.31
CA ALA A 30 -14.52 4.15 -0.46
C ALA A 30 -15.06 4.61 -1.82
N GLY A 31 -15.54 5.86 -1.92
CA GLY A 31 -16.05 6.46 -3.16
C GLY A 31 -15.01 7.11 -4.07
N SER A 32 -13.76 7.25 -3.62
CA SER A 32 -12.66 7.90 -4.36
C SER A 32 -11.34 7.15 -4.17
N LEU A 33 -11.43 5.83 -4.03
CA LEU A 33 -10.30 5.00 -3.59
C LEU A 33 -9.21 4.98 -4.66
N ASP A 34 -9.59 5.10 -5.93
CA ASP A 34 -8.69 5.15 -7.07
C ASP A 34 -7.72 6.34 -7.03
N ASP A 35 -8.08 7.45 -6.37
CA ASP A 35 -7.21 8.62 -6.19
C ASP A 35 -6.12 8.39 -5.12
N HIS A 36 -6.22 7.30 -4.35
CA HIS A 36 -5.39 7.06 -3.18
C HIS A 36 -4.73 5.68 -3.12
N LEU A 37 -4.80 4.91 -4.21
CA LEU A 37 -4.31 3.54 -4.30
C LEU A 37 -2.85 3.37 -3.83
N GLU A 38 -1.95 4.28 -4.22
CA GLU A 38 -0.54 4.19 -3.81
C GLU A 38 -0.34 4.42 -2.30
N ARG A 39 -1.12 5.33 -1.71
CA ARG A 39 -1.07 5.60 -0.27
C ARG A 39 -1.66 4.43 0.51
N LEU A 40 -2.72 3.83 -0.03
CA LEU A 40 -3.33 2.63 0.54
C LEU A 40 -2.36 1.44 0.50
N ALA A 41 -1.69 1.24 -0.63
CA ALA A 41 -0.65 0.24 -0.79
C ALA A 41 0.49 0.43 0.24
N HIS A 42 0.89 1.67 0.50
CA HIS A 42 1.88 1.97 1.52
C HIS A 42 1.44 1.52 2.92
N TYR A 43 0.19 1.80 3.32
CA TYR A 43 -0.31 1.40 4.63
C TYR A 43 -0.43 -0.12 4.77
N HIS A 44 -0.93 -0.83 3.76
CA HIS A 44 -0.98 -2.29 3.80
C HIS A 44 0.42 -2.92 3.85
N ALA A 45 1.39 -2.39 3.10
CA ALA A 45 2.76 -2.90 3.14
C ALA A 45 3.39 -2.73 4.54
N GLN A 46 3.15 -1.59 5.20
CA GLN A 46 3.63 -1.33 6.56
C GLN A 46 2.90 -2.17 7.62
N ALA A 47 1.64 -2.53 7.37
CA ALA A 47 0.88 -3.49 8.17
C ALA A 47 1.37 -4.94 8.00
N GLY A 48 2.14 -5.22 6.94
CA GLY A 48 2.59 -6.56 6.58
C GLY A 48 1.63 -7.30 5.65
N ASP A 49 0.54 -6.65 5.22
CA ASP A 49 -0.38 -7.17 4.20
C ASP A 49 0.16 -6.86 2.80
N VAL A 50 1.23 -7.57 2.44
CA VAL A 50 1.93 -7.38 1.16
C VAL A 50 1.05 -7.73 -0.04
N ARG A 51 0.08 -8.64 0.14
CA ARG A 51 -0.87 -9.04 -0.88
C ARG A 51 -1.81 -7.89 -1.26
N ALA A 52 -2.47 -7.28 -0.27
CA ALA A 52 -3.33 -6.12 -0.52
C ALA A 52 -2.52 -4.96 -1.10
N ALA A 53 -1.31 -4.71 -0.57
CA ALA A 53 -0.44 -3.67 -1.07
C ALA A 53 -0.08 -3.86 -2.56
N ALA A 54 0.28 -5.07 -2.97
CA ALA A 54 0.53 -5.39 -4.37
C ALA A 54 -0.72 -5.18 -5.24
N GLY A 55 -1.89 -5.63 -4.78
CA GLY A 55 -3.16 -5.44 -5.49
C GLY A 55 -3.50 -3.97 -5.73
N TYR A 56 -3.28 -3.10 -4.75
CA TYR A 56 -3.50 -1.67 -4.90
C TYR A 56 -2.51 -1.00 -5.87
N LEU A 57 -1.25 -1.43 -5.89
CA LEU A 57 -0.27 -0.94 -6.86
C LEU A 57 -0.60 -1.39 -8.30
N GLU A 58 -1.12 -2.60 -8.48
CA GLU A 58 -1.58 -3.07 -9.80
C GLU A 58 -2.76 -2.25 -10.31
N ARG A 59 -3.74 -1.94 -9.45
CA ARG A 59 -4.83 -1.02 -9.79
C ARG A 59 -4.33 0.36 -10.17
N ALA A 60 -3.38 0.91 -9.39
CA ALA A 60 -2.79 2.22 -9.67
C ALA A 60 -2.05 2.21 -11.02
N ALA A 61 -1.35 1.11 -11.32
CA ALA A 61 -0.68 0.94 -12.60
C ALA A 61 -1.65 0.87 -13.77
N ALA A 62 -2.79 0.18 -13.60
CA ALA A 62 -3.84 0.12 -14.61
C ALA A 62 -4.38 1.52 -14.93
N GLY A 63 -4.76 2.30 -13.90
CA GLY A 63 -5.23 3.67 -14.10
C GLY A 63 -4.17 4.59 -14.73
N ALA A 64 -2.90 4.46 -14.34
CA ALA A 64 -1.81 5.21 -14.98
C ALA A 64 -1.65 4.85 -16.48
N ALA A 65 -1.80 3.57 -16.84
CA ALA A 65 -1.72 3.12 -18.23
C ALA A 65 -2.91 3.64 -19.06
N GLU A 66 -4.12 3.66 -18.49
CA GLU A 66 -5.30 4.24 -19.16
C GLU A 66 -5.13 5.73 -19.47
N LEU A 67 -4.37 6.45 -18.64
CA LEU A 67 -4.03 7.86 -18.85
C LEU A 67 -2.80 8.07 -19.77
N GLY A 68 -2.22 7.00 -20.33
CA GLY A 68 -1.03 7.06 -21.18
C GLY A 68 0.28 7.32 -20.42
N ALA A 69 0.29 7.18 -19.10
CA ALA A 69 1.48 7.34 -18.27
C ALA A 69 2.26 6.01 -18.12
N ASP A 70 2.73 5.46 -19.24
CA ASP A 70 3.33 4.12 -19.32
C ASP A 70 4.54 3.90 -18.40
N GLU A 71 5.42 4.90 -18.29
CA GLU A 71 6.59 4.82 -17.39
C GLU A 71 6.16 4.70 -15.92
N ARG A 72 5.11 5.43 -15.53
CA ARG A 72 4.54 5.36 -14.18
C ARG A 72 3.85 4.04 -13.94
N ALA A 73 3.06 3.55 -14.90
CA ALA A 73 2.43 2.24 -14.82
C ALA A 73 3.47 1.12 -14.65
N ALA A 74 4.56 1.17 -15.41
CA ALA A 74 5.65 0.20 -15.30
C ALA A 74 6.34 0.25 -13.93
N ASP A 75 6.56 1.45 -13.37
CA ASP A 75 7.12 1.59 -12.01
C ASP A 75 6.22 0.96 -10.94
N LEU A 76 4.93 1.23 -11.02
CA LEU A 76 3.95 0.70 -10.08
C LEU A 76 3.88 -0.84 -10.13
N ARG A 77 3.87 -1.44 -11.33
CA ARG A 77 3.92 -2.91 -11.51
C ARG A 77 5.21 -3.53 -10.97
N ARG A 78 6.36 -2.87 -11.19
CA ARG A 78 7.64 -3.36 -10.62
C ARG A 78 7.59 -3.39 -9.09
N ARG A 79 7.04 -2.34 -8.47
CA ARG A 79 6.86 -2.27 -7.01
C ARG A 79 5.90 -3.36 -6.52
N ALA A 80 4.78 -3.58 -7.22
CA ALA A 80 3.82 -4.63 -6.88
C ALA A 80 4.44 -6.03 -6.97
N SER A 81 5.15 -6.33 -8.06
CA SER A 81 5.85 -7.61 -8.27
C SER A 81 6.91 -7.88 -7.20
N LYS A 82 7.64 -6.83 -6.78
CA LYS A 82 8.61 -6.95 -5.69
C LYS A 82 7.94 -7.32 -4.37
N LEU A 83 6.77 -6.76 -4.06
CA LEU A 83 6.01 -7.11 -2.86
C LEU A 83 5.47 -8.54 -2.93
N ALA A 84 4.92 -8.96 -4.07
CA ALA A 84 4.42 -10.31 -4.28
C ALA A 84 5.53 -11.38 -4.13
N GLY A 85 6.76 -11.07 -4.56
CA GLY A 85 7.91 -11.96 -4.39
C GLY A 85 8.41 -12.12 -2.93
N ILE A 86 8.08 -11.16 -2.05
CA ILE A 86 8.40 -11.29 -0.61
C ILE A 86 7.50 -12.36 0.02
N GLU A 87 6.26 -12.46 -0.43
CA GLU A 87 5.28 -13.46 0.08
C GLU A 87 5.73 -14.90 -0.23
N THR A 88 6.40 -15.14 -1.37
CA THR A 88 6.88 -16.47 -1.77
C THR A 88 8.13 -16.94 -1.00
N THR A 89 8.80 -16.04 -0.27
CA THR A 89 10.07 -16.34 0.43
C THR A 89 9.86 -16.55 1.95
N GLY A 90 8.62 -16.41 2.45
CA GLY A 90 8.26 -16.47 3.87
C GLY A 90 7.73 -17.81 4.36
#